data_AF-W4S2C5-F1
#
_entry.id   AF-W4S2C5-F1
#
_cell.length_a   1.000
_cell.length_b   1.000
_cell.length_c   1.000
_cell.angle_alpha   90.00
_cell.angle_beta   90.00
_cell.angle_gamma   90.00
#
_symmetry.space_group_name_H-M   'P 1'
#
loop_
_entity.id
_entity.type
_entity.pdbx_description
1 polymer ?
#
loop_
_entity_poly.entity_id
_entity_poly.type
_entity_poly.pdbx_seq_one_letter_code
_entity_poly.pdbx_strand_id
1 'polypeptide(L)'
;MTGKTKLSVAAVLLLLALTAGIYLSGQLILMLLKVAGPLSVGTYWSYVKALDLPQFAPYATKIKLAGALGFGVPLLAWFALLIPLFKPKAAALHGDARFASGSDLAKKDMLKPSPTGIVVGKHGGKLVRLPGQQFVILAAPTRSGKGVGIVIPNLLDYQAPWWSWTSSKKTSI
;
A
#
# COMPACT_ATOMS: atom_id res chain seq x y z
N MET A 1 -2.31 -0.56 -0.96
CA MET A 1 -3.70 -0.92 -1.31
C MET A 1 -3.97 -2.32 -0.77
N THR A 2 -5.00 -2.46 0.06
CA THR A 2 -5.55 -3.74 0.51
C THR A 2 -6.02 -4.55 -0.71
N GLY A 3 -5.99 -5.89 -0.63
CA GLY A 3 -6.35 -6.77 -1.76
C GLY A 3 -7.75 -6.48 -2.32
N LYS A 4 -8.71 -6.14 -1.45
CA LYS A 4 -10.08 -5.74 -1.82
C LYS A 4 -10.12 -4.48 -2.69
N THR A 5 -9.27 -3.49 -2.40
CA THR A 5 -9.17 -2.26 -3.19
C THR A 5 -8.58 -2.52 -4.56
N LYS A 6 -7.56 -3.40 -4.67
CA LYS A 6 -6.99 -3.77 -5.97
C LYS A 6 -8.01 -4.44 -6.88
N LEU A 7 -8.81 -5.37 -6.34
CA LEU A 7 -9.90 -6.03 -7.07
C LEU A 7 -10.96 -5.03 -7.53
N SER A 8 -11.34 -4.08 -6.67
CA SER A 8 -12.31 -3.04 -7.02
C SER A 8 -11.82 -2.16 -8.17
N VAL A 9 -10.54 -1.74 -8.13
CA VAL A 9 -9.94 -0.96 -9.23
C VAL A 9 -9.87 -1.76 -10.52
N ALA A 10 -9.48 -3.04 -10.47
CA ALA A 10 -9.43 -3.90 -11.65
C ALA A 10 -10.81 -4.08 -12.32
N ALA A 11 -11.88 -4.22 -11.51
CA ALA A 11 -13.25 -4.32 -12.00
C ALA A 11 -13.75 -3.03 -12.66
N VAL A 12 -13.45 -1.87 -12.07
CA VAL A 12 -13.80 -0.57 -12.67
C VAL A 12 -13.05 -0.36 -14.00
N LEU A 13 -11.77 -0.72 -14.07
CA LEU A 13 -11.00 -0.64 -15.31
C LEU A 13 -11.54 -1.57 -16.40
N LEU A 14 -12.05 -2.76 -16.02
CA LEU A 14 -12.68 -3.68 -16.97
C LEU A 14 -13.95 -3.07 -17.56
N LEU A 15 -14.82 -2.49 -16.73
CA LEU A 15 -16.05 -1.85 -17.20
C LEU A 15 -15.73 -0.69 -18.15
N LEU A 16 -14.74 0.14 -17.81
CA LEU A 16 -14.25 1.21 -18.70
C LEU A 16 -13.73 0.66 -20.03
N ALA A 17 -12.92 -0.40 -20.02
CA ALA A 17 -12.40 -1.03 -21.23
C ALA A 17 -13.52 -1.59 -22.13
N LEU A 18 -14.55 -2.20 -21.55
CA LEU A 18 -15.70 -2.70 -22.30
C LEU A 18 -16.51 -1.56 -22.94
N THR A 19 -16.78 -0.49 -22.19
CA THR A 19 -17.50 0.69 -22.74
C THR A 19 -16.70 1.38 -23.84
N ALA A 20 -15.38 1.52 -23.66
CA ALA A 20 -14.49 2.06 -24.68
C ALA A 20 -14.44 1.16 -25.92
N GLY A 21 -14.44 -0.16 -25.76
CA GLY A 21 -14.44 -1.12 -26.86
C GLY A 21 -15.70 -1.05 -27.72
N ILE A 22 -16.87 -0.89 -27.12
CA ILE A 22 -18.13 -0.70 -27.85
C ILE A 22 -18.07 0.57 -28.70
N TYR A 23 -17.54 1.66 -28.14
CA TYR A 23 -17.45 2.96 -28.84
C TYR A 23 -16.40 2.95 -29.96
N LEU A 24 -15.20 2.42 -29.68
CA LEU A 24 -14.10 2.28 -30.65
C LEU A 24 -14.48 1.36 -31.80
N SER A 25 -15.13 0.23 -31.51
CA SER A 25 -15.58 -0.70 -32.54
C SER A 25 -16.64 -0.09 -33.45
N GLY A 26 -17.61 0.64 -32.87
CA GLY A 26 -18.61 1.39 -33.63
C GLY A 26 -17.99 2.43 -34.56
N GLN A 27 -17.02 3.21 -34.05
CA GLN A 27 -16.33 4.23 -34.83
C GLN A 27 -15.50 3.64 -35.99
N LEU A 28 -14.79 2.53 -35.74
CA LEU A 28 -13.96 1.87 -36.75
C LEU A 28 -14.79 1.27 -37.89
N ILE A 29 -15.98 0.70 -37.61
CA ILE A 29 -16.87 0.19 -38.65
C ILE A 29 -17.36 1.32 -39.55
N LEU A 30 -17.80 2.44 -38.97
CA LEU A 30 -18.29 3.60 -39.73
C LEU A 30 -17.19 4.21 -40.61
N MET A 31 -15.97 4.33 -40.07
CA MET A 31 -14.81 4.85 -40.79
C MET A 31 -14.37 3.92 -41.93
N LEU A 32 -14.42 2.60 -41.72
CA LEU A 32 -13.99 1.59 -42.69
C LEU A 32 -15.04 1.32 -43.78
N LEU A 33 -16.32 1.50 -43.49
CA LEU A 33 -17.41 1.45 -44.48
C LEU A 33 -17.67 2.81 -45.16
N LYS A 34 -17.01 3.90 -44.72
CA LYS A 34 -17.23 5.29 -45.21
C LYS A 34 -18.72 5.71 -45.20
N VAL A 35 -19.48 5.19 -44.24
CA VAL A 35 -20.90 5.51 -44.05
C VAL A 35 -21.02 6.48 -42.88
N ALA A 36 -21.63 7.64 -43.11
CA ALA A 36 -21.96 8.60 -42.05
C ALA A 36 -23.25 8.14 -41.34
N GLY A 37 -23.12 7.19 -40.41
CA GLY A 37 -24.22 6.72 -39.55
C GLY A 37 -24.08 7.24 -38.11
N PRO A 38 -25.17 7.31 -37.33
CA PRO A 38 -25.10 7.73 -35.94
C PRO A 38 -24.33 6.70 -35.09
N LEU A 39 -23.40 7.17 -34.25
CA LEU A 39 -22.77 6.34 -33.22
C LEU A 39 -23.78 6.04 -32.12
N SER A 40 -24.31 4.82 -32.11
CA SER A 40 -25.14 4.30 -31.04
C SER A 40 -24.50 3.06 -30.45
N VAL A 41 -24.76 2.81 -29.18
CA VAL A 41 -24.26 1.65 -28.41
C VAL A 41 -24.67 0.32 -29.08
N GLY A 42 -25.77 0.32 -29.84
CA GLY A 42 -26.25 -0.82 -30.62
C GLY A 42 -25.74 -0.93 -32.06
N THR A 43 -24.95 0.03 -32.54
CA THR A 43 -24.48 0.07 -33.94
C THR A 43 -23.63 -1.17 -34.27
N TYR A 44 -22.72 -1.57 -33.37
CA TYR A 44 -21.92 -2.79 -33.55
C TYR A 44 -22.78 -4.05 -33.69
N TRP A 45 -23.76 -4.22 -32.78
CA TRP A 45 -24.64 -5.39 -32.80
C TRP A 45 -25.53 -5.44 -34.05
N SER A 46 -25.92 -4.28 -34.56
CA SER A 46 -26.72 -4.15 -35.78
C SER A 46 -25.92 -4.59 -37.02
N TYR A 47 -24.64 -4.20 -37.11
CA TYR A 47 -23.77 -4.64 -38.21
C TYR A 47 -23.35 -6.11 -38.09
N VAL A 48 -23.19 -6.64 -36.87
CA VAL A 48 -22.95 -8.08 -36.64
C VAL A 48 -24.16 -8.92 -37.06
N LYS A 49 -25.39 -8.47 -36.84
CA LYS A 49 -26.59 -9.14 -37.37
C LYS A 49 -26.75 -8.98 -38.88
N ALA A 50 -26.30 -7.84 -39.44
CA ALA A 50 -26.37 -7.60 -40.88
C ALA A 50 -25.36 -8.43 -41.71
N LEU A 51 -24.37 -9.06 -41.06
CA LEU A 51 -23.41 -9.99 -41.68
C LEU A 51 -24.07 -11.27 -42.24
N ASP A 52 -25.25 -11.67 -41.72
CA ASP A 52 -25.98 -12.85 -42.19
C ASP A 52 -26.69 -12.61 -43.55
N LEU A 53 -26.70 -11.38 -44.05
CA LEU A 53 -27.25 -11.05 -45.36
C LEU A 53 -26.16 -11.19 -46.45
N PRO A 54 -26.40 -11.95 -47.54
CA PRO A 54 -25.40 -12.26 -48.56
C PRO A 54 -24.84 -11.01 -49.28
N GLN A 55 -25.55 -9.88 -49.22
CA GLN A 55 -25.10 -8.58 -49.75
C GLN A 55 -23.90 -7.96 -49.00
N PHE A 56 -23.63 -8.35 -47.74
CA PHE A 56 -22.51 -7.84 -46.93
C PHE A 56 -21.32 -8.79 -46.84
N ALA A 57 -21.38 -9.95 -47.50
CA ALA A 57 -20.28 -10.93 -47.59
C ALA A 57 -18.91 -10.33 -47.99
N PRO A 58 -18.79 -9.41 -48.98
CA PRO A 58 -17.50 -8.82 -49.33
C PRO A 58 -16.96 -7.82 -48.28
N TYR A 59 -17.79 -7.32 -47.36
CA TYR A 59 -17.41 -6.40 -46.28
C TYR A 59 -17.24 -7.10 -44.93
N ALA A 60 -17.51 -8.42 -44.87
CA ALA A 60 -17.46 -9.21 -43.64
C ALA A 60 -16.08 -9.17 -42.96
N THR A 61 -15.00 -9.24 -43.73
CA THR A 61 -13.62 -9.19 -43.22
C THR A 61 -13.30 -7.85 -42.56
N LYS A 62 -13.84 -6.75 -43.11
CA LYS A 62 -13.65 -5.40 -42.59
C LYS A 62 -14.39 -5.22 -41.26
N ILE A 63 -15.60 -5.76 -41.14
CA ILE A 63 -16.40 -5.72 -39.90
C ILE A 63 -15.74 -6.55 -38.80
N LYS A 64 -15.25 -7.76 -39.12
CA LYS A 64 -14.50 -8.61 -38.17
C LYS A 64 -13.22 -7.95 -37.69
N LEU A 65 -12.45 -7.31 -38.57
CA LEU A 65 -11.25 -6.56 -38.21
C LEU A 65 -11.54 -5.36 -37.31
N ALA A 66 -12.59 -4.59 -37.62
CA ALA A 66 -13.00 -3.44 -36.81
C ALA A 66 -13.53 -3.87 -35.42
N GLY A 67 -14.21 -5.01 -35.34
CA GLY A 67 -14.58 -5.66 -34.08
C GLY A 67 -13.36 -6.10 -33.27
N ALA A 68 -12.45 -6.84 -33.91
CA ALA A 68 -11.25 -7.36 -33.27
C ALA A 68 -10.32 -6.24 -32.77
N LEU A 69 -10.11 -5.18 -33.56
CA LEU A 69 -9.29 -4.03 -33.14
C LEU A 69 -10.01 -3.15 -32.12
N GLY A 70 -11.31 -2.90 -32.30
CA GLY A 70 -12.11 -2.06 -31.41
C GLY A 70 -12.24 -2.63 -30.00
N PHE A 71 -12.47 -3.94 -29.86
CA PHE A 71 -12.50 -4.61 -28.56
C PHE A 71 -11.13 -5.08 -28.08
N GLY A 72 -10.25 -5.48 -29.00
CA GLY A 72 -8.94 -6.01 -28.68
C GLY A 72 -8.02 -4.96 -28.06
N VAL A 73 -7.98 -3.74 -28.60
CA VAL A 73 -7.07 -2.68 -28.09
C VAL A 73 -7.39 -2.30 -26.63
N PRO A 74 -8.66 -2.04 -26.24
CA PRO A 74 -9.01 -1.74 -24.85
C PRO A 74 -8.81 -2.93 -23.90
N LEU A 75 -9.08 -4.16 -24.35
CA LEU A 75 -8.85 -5.36 -23.53
C LEU A 75 -7.36 -5.62 -23.30
N LEU A 76 -6.53 -5.43 -24.33
CA LEU A 76 -5.07 -5.54 -24.20
C LEU A 76 -4.52 -4.45 -23.28
N ALA A 77 -5.01 -3.22 -23.40
CA ALA A 77 -4.65 -2.13 -22.48
C ALA A 77 -5.07 -2.46 -21.03
N TRP A 78 -6.26 -3.03 -20.83
CA TRP A 78 -6.72 -3.49 -19.53
C TRP A 78 -5.79 -4.57 -18.95
N PHE A 79 -5.46 -5.60 -19.73
CA PHE A 79 -4.50 -6.64 -19.32
C PHE A 79 -3.13 -6.07 -18.95
N ALA A 80 -2.62 -5.13 -19.75
CA ALA A 80 -1.34 -4.47 -19.48
C ALA A 80 -1.35 -3.69 -18.15
N LEU A 81 -2.47 -3.05 -17.81
CA LEU A 81 -2.64 -2.30 -16.55
C LEU A 81 -2.78 -3.20 -15.31
N LEU A 82 -3.17 -4.46 -15.46
CA LEU A 82 -3.21 -5.42 -14.35
C LEU A 82 -1.80 -5.79 -13.88
N ILE A 83 -0.82 -5.87 -14.78
CA ILE A 83 0.56 -6.27 -14.46
C ILE A 83 1.17 -5.41 -13.35
N PRO A 84 1.23 -4.06 -13.45
CA PRO A 84 1.77 -3.23 -12.38
C PRO A 84 0.89 -3.21 -11.12
N LEU A 85 -0.42 -3.42 -11.25
CA LEU A 85 -1.36 -3.42 -10.11
C LEU A 85 -1.15 -4.63 -9.19
N PHE A 86 -0.85 -5.79 -9.79
CA PHE A 86 -0.58 -7.03 -9.08
C PHE A 86 0.89 -7.27 -8.75
N LYS A 87 1.81 -6.50 -9.34
CA LYS A 87 3.24 -6.58 -9.00
C LYS A 87 3.43 -6.37 -7.49
N PRO A 88 4.05 -7.32 -6.77
CA PRO A 88 4.37 -7.14 -5.36
C PRO A 88 5.35 -5.97 -5.24
N LYS A 89 5.18 -5.13 -4.21
CA LYS A 89 6.20 -4.13 -3.89
C LYS A 89 7.48 -4.88 -3.55
N ALA A 90 8.60 -4.43 -4.11
CA ALA A 90 9.91 -4.98 -3.78
C ALA A 90 10.09 -4.91 -2.27
N ALA A 91 10.28 -6.06 -1.62
CA ALA A 91 10.61 -6.10 -0.22
C ALA A 91 12.00 -5.46 -0.05
N ALA A 92 12.11 -4.46 0.84
CA ALA A 92 13.39 -3.86 1.13
C ALA A 92 14.35 -4.93 1.69
N LEU A 93 15.48 -5.15 1.01
CA LEU A 93 16.48 -6.16 1.37
C LEU A 93 17.03 -6.01 2.80
N HIS A 94 16.94 -4.81 3.37
CA HIS A 94 17.50 -4.47 4.69
C HIS A 94 16.42 -4.18 5.75
N GLY A 95 15.15 -4.47 5.44
CA GLY A 95 14.02 -4.08 6.27
C GLY A 95 13.66 -2.61 6.09
N ASP A 96 12.35 -2.33 6.08
CA ASP A 96 11.85 -0.97 6.00
C ASP A 96 11.99 -0.28 7.36
N ALA A 97 13.04 0.54 7.50
CA ALA A 97 13.16 1.45 8.64
C ALA A 97 12.19 2.63 8.45
N ARG A 98 11.13 2.66 9.25
CA ARG A 98 10.20 3.79 9.33
C ARG A 98 10.06 4.25 10.77
N PHE A 99 9.78 5.54 10.97
CA PHE A 99 9.41 6.02 12.29
C PHE A 99 8.15 5.32 12.80
N ALA A 100 8.20 4.93 14.08
CA ALA A 100 7.07 4.28 14.74
C ALA A 100 5.93 5.28 14.94
N SER A 101 4.70 4.87 14.61
CA SER A 101 3.50 5.62 14.97
C SER A 101 3.10 5.34 16.42
N GLY A 102 2.27 6.19 17.03
CA GLY A 102 1.73 5.92 18.37
C GLY A 102 1.03 4.56 18.50
N SER A 103 0.41 4.07 17.42
CA SER A 103 -0.19 2.73 17.37
C SER A 103 0.85 1.60 17.39
N ASP A 104 2.01 1.81 16.74
CA ASP A 104 3.12 0.84 16.77
C ASP A 104 3.74 0.78 18.18
N LEU A 105 3.90 1.93 18.84
CA LEU A 105 4.37 2.03 20.23
C LEU A 105 3.43 1.32 21.21
N ALA A 106 2.12 1.51 21.04
CA ALA A 106 1.10 0.85 21.87
C ALA A 106 1.10 -0.68 21.69
N LYS A 107 1.26 -1.18 20.45
CA LYS A 107 1.35 -2.61 20.15
C LYS A 107 2.58 -3.28 20.75
N LYS A 108 3.66 -2.53 20.97
CA LYS A 108 4.90 -3.01 21.58
C LYS A 108 4.96 -2.76 23.09
N ASP A 109 3.82 -2.40 23.70
CA ASP A 109 3.71 -2.08 25.12
C ASP A 109 4.67 -0.97 25.61
N MET A 110 5.21 -0.18 24.70
CA MET A 110 6.18 0.88 25.01
C MET A 110 5.55 2.09 25.71
N LEU A 111 4.23 2.16 25.77
CA LEU A 111 3.49 3.23 26.46
C LEU A 111 3.01 2.80 27.87
N LYS A 112 3.18 1.52 28.23
CA LYS A 112 2.76 1.00 29.54
C LYS A 112 3.89 1.19 30.56
N PRO A 113 3.56 1.33 31.85
CA PRO A 113 4.56 1.27 32.92
C PRO A 113 5.26 -0.10 32.90
N SER A 114 6.59 -0.10 33.02
CA SER A 114 7.40 -1.31 33.12
C SER A 114 8.41 -1.11 34.26
N PRO A 115 8.43 -1.95 35.30
CA PRO A 115 9.32 -1.77 36.46
C PRO A 115 10.82 -1.76 36.11
N THR A 116 11.18 -2.40 35.00
CA THR A 116 12.57 -2.55 34.52
C THR A 116 12.79 -1.91 33.15
N GLY A 117 11.84 -1.14 32.64
CA GLY A 117 11.94 -0.51 31.33
C GLY A 117 12.78 0.75 31.35
N ILE A 118 13.43 1.07 30.22
CA ILE A 118 14.21 2.30 30.07
C ILE A 118 13.38 3.39 29.41
N VAL A 119 13.27 4.56 30.04
CA VAL A 119 12.58 5.71 29.45
C VAL A 119 13.44 6.32 28.34
N VAL A 120 12.93 6.31 27.11
CA VAL A 120 13.64 6.85 25.92
C VAL A 120 13.09 8.18 25.44
N GLY A 121 11.89 8.57 25.88
CA GLY A 121 11.31 9.85 25.50
C GLY A 121 9.82 9.95 25.79
N LYS A 122 9.14 10.82 25.05
CA LYS A 122 7.72 11.12 25.21
C LYS A 122 7.04 11.21 23.84
N HIS A 123 5.89 10.57 23.70
CA HIS A 123 5.07 10.64 22.49
C HIS A 123 3.61 10.90 22.88
N GLY A 124 3.01 11.97 22.36
CA GLY A 124 1.60 12.30 22.60
C GLY A 124 1.24 12.43 24.09
N GLY A 125 2.12 13.03 24.90
CA GLY A 125 1.88 13.18 26.35
C GLY A 125 2.32 12.00 27.21
N LYS A 126 2.58 10.82 26.62
CA LYS A 126 2.93 9.59 27.34
C LYS A 126 4.42 9.30 27.27
N LEU A 127 4.99 8.81 28.36
CA LEU A 127 6.38 8.35 28.40
C LEU A 127 6.52 7.07 27.59
N VAL A 128 7.53 7.04 26.73
CA VAL A 128 7.90 5.89 25.91
C VAL A 128 9.02 5.14 26.61
N ARG A 129 8.78 3.87 26.89
CA ARG A 129 9.69 2.95 27.56
C ARG A 129 10.08 1.81 26.65
N LEU A 130 11.34 1.43 26.67
CA LEU A 130 11.79 0.16 26.11
C LEU A 130 11.50 -0.93 27.15
N PRO A 131 10.57 -1.86 26.88
CA PRO A 131 10.22 -2.89 27.84
C PRO A 131 11.36 -3.92 27.98
N GLY A 132 11.60 -4.36 29.21
CA GLY A 132 12.59 -5.38 29.54
C GLY A 132 14.00 -4.83 29.75
N GLN A 133 14.90 -5.72 30.17
CA GLN A 133 16.29 -5.39 30.46
C GLN A 133 17.11 -5.29 29.18
N GLN A 134 17.03 -4.13 28.51
CA GLN A 134 17.76 -3.84 27.28
C GLN A 134 18.91 -2.86 27.55
N PHE A 135 19.97 -2.94 26.74
CA PHE A 135 21.06 -1.97 26.78
C PHE A 135 20.83 -0.86 25.76
N VAL A 136 21.01 0.39 26.17
CA VAL A 136 20.87 1.57 25.30
C VAL A 136 22.19 2.30 25.25
N ILE A 137 22.69 2.57 24.04
CA ILE A 137 23.83 3.46 23.82
C ILE A 137 23.29 4.84 23.49
N LEU A 138 23.64 5.83 24.33
CA LEU A 138 23.28 7.22 24.12
C LEU A 138 24.48 8.00 23.58
N ALA A 139 24.45 8.34 22.31
CA ALA A 139 25.38 9.28 21.71
C ALA A 139 24.82 10.70 21.79
N ALA A 140 25.43 11.56 22.61
CA ALA A 140 25.02 12.95 22.74
C ALA A 140 26.24 13.88 22.96
N PRO A 141 26.30 15.06 22.32
CA PRO A 141 27.39 16.03 22.48
C PRO A 141 27.59 16.52 23.93
N THR A 142 28.73 17.14 24.25
CA THR A 142 28.95 17.78 25.56
C THR A 142 27.93 18.91 25.79
N ARG A 143 27.51 19.11 27.05
CA ARG A 143 26.49 20.10 27.46
C ARG A 143 25.09 19.95 26.81
N SER A 144 24.79 18.82 26.15
CA SER A 144 23.47 18.53 25.55
C SER A 144 22.35 18.18 26.55
N GLY A 145 22.65 18.13 27.86
CA GLY A 145 21.66 17.80 28.88
C GLY A 145 21.33 16.31 29.01
N LYS A 146 22.17 15.39 28.49
CA LYS A 146 21.96 13.92 28.62
C LYS A 146 21.69 13.42 30.05
N GLY A 147 22.27 14.08 31.05
CA GLY A 147 22.02 13.78 32.47
C GLY A 147 20.57 14.06 32.85
N VAL A 148 20.10 15.27 32.56
CA VAL A 148 18.74 15.73 32.93
C VAL A 148 17.66 15.10 32.05
N GLY A 149 17.95 14.88 30.76
CA GLY A 149 16.97 14.37 29.80
C GLY A 149 16.76 12.86 29.83
N ILE A 150 17.78 12.07 30.21
CA ILE A 150 17.74 10.60 30.12
C ILE A 150 18.16 9.94 31.44
N VAL A 151 19.29 10.34 32.04
CA VAL A 151 19.82 9.66 33.23
C VAL A 151 18.91 9.84 34.45
N ILE A 152 18.57 11.09 34.81
CA ILE A 152 17.74 11.38 36.01
C ILE A 152 16.35 10.75 35.89
N PRO A 153 15.59 10.91 34.77
CA PRO A 153 14.28 10.29 34.64
C PRO A 153 14.33 8.76 34.76
N ASN A 154 15.37 8.13 34.19
CA ASN A 154 15.49 6.68 34.25
C ASN A 154 15.83 6.18 35.65
N LEU A 155 16.67 6.89 36.42
CA LEU A 155 16.97 6.54 37.81
C LEU A 155 15.74 6.64 38.73
N LEU A 156 14.81 7.56 38.45
CA LEU A 156 13.58 7.73 39.20
C LEU A 156 12.49 6.72 38.80
N ASP A 157 12.45 6.30 37.52
CA ASP A 157 11.43 5.40 36.99
C ASP A 157 11.81 3.91 37.16
N TYR A 158 13.09 3.60 37.29
CA TYR A 158 13.59 2.23 37.41
C TYR A 158 13.33 1.67 38.82
N GLN A 159 12.56 0.58 38.92
CA GLN A 159 12.10 0.00 40.19
C GLN A 159 12.78 -1.33 40.54
N ALA A 160 13.90 -1.66 39.90
CA ALA A 160 14.59 -2.91 40.21
C ALA A 160 15.19 -2.89 41.63
N PRO A 161 15.24 -4.04 42.33
CA PRO A 161 15.84 -4.12 43.64
C PRO A 161 17.33 -3.78 43.57
N TRP A 162 17.70 -2.68 44.22
CA TRP A 162 19.10 -2.30 44.44
C TRP A 162 19.66 -3.17 45.58
N TRP A 163 20.73 -3.92 45.30
CA TRP A 163 21.51 -4.60 46.34
C TRP A 163 22.36 -3.55 47.06
N SER A 164 21.99 -3.19 48.29
CA SER A 164 22.88 -2.43 49.16
C SER A 164 23.87 -3.38 49.83
N TRP A 165 25.14 -3.34 49.42
CA TRP A 165 26.19 -4.08 50.10
C TRP A 165 26.72 -3.23 51.27
N THR A 166 26.15 -3.43 52.47
CA THR A 166 26.67 -2.81 53.69
C THR A 166 27.69 -3.76 54.34
N SER A 167 28.97 -3.41 54.31
CA SER A 167 30.00 -4.13 55.07
C SER A 167 29.83 -3.81 56.56
N SER A 168 29.18 -4.71 57.31
CA SER A 168 29.14 -4.65 58.76
C SER A 168 30.48 -5.14 59.32
N LYS A 169 31.40 -4.24 59.66
CA LYS A 169 32.53 -4.61 60.52
C LYS A 169 31.99 -4.87 61.94
N LYS A 170 31.94 -6.14 62.33
CA LYS A 170 31.75 -6.55 63.73
C LYS A 170 33.02 -6.16 64.51
N THR A 171 32.96 -5.08 65.28
CA THR A 171 33.93 -4.80 66.33
C THR A 171 33.49 -5.60 67.55
N SER A 172 34.13 -6.75 67.79
CA SER A 172 34.05 -7.45 69.07
C SER A 172 34.94 -6.72 70.07
N ILE A 173 34.33 -6.19 71.13
CA ILE A 173 35.01 -5.82 72.37
C ILE A 173 34.76 -6.97 73.35
#